data_AF-A0A1C2C565-F1
#
_entry.id   AF-A0A1C2C565-F1
#
_cell.length_a   1.000
_cell.length_b   1.000
_cell.length_c   1.000
_cell.angle_alpha   90.00
_cell.angle_beta   90.00
_cell.angle_gamma   90.00
#
_symmetry.space_group_name_H-M   'P 1'
#
loop_
_entity.id
_entity.type
_entity.pdbx_description
1 polymer ?
#
loop_
_entity_poly.entity_id
_entity_poly.type
_entity_poly.pdbx_seq_one_letter_code
_entity_poly.pdbx_strand_id
1 'polypeptide(L)'
;MYLDDWQLGTPDIEPIVQELVTWCLHNGLVLTAQVYCPHSVKRYQLDKMIIEKTLTFERRVYADQQQAFNWLSERGFAVNDSSFQRCS
;
A
#
# COMPACT_ATOMS: atom_id res chain seq x y z
N MET A 1 -1.24 5.32 -0.94
CA MET A 1 -1.94 5.09 0.34
C MET A 1 -0.95 5.30 1.47
N TYR A 2 -1.25 6.16 2.43
CA TYR A 2 -0.38 6.41 3.60
C TYR A 2 -0.79 5.47 4.74
N LEU A 3 0.19 4.89 5.43
CA LEU A 3 -0.04 3.90 6.50
C LEU A 3 0.78 4.21 7.78
N ASP A 4 1.30 5.42 7.95
CA ASP A 4 2.10 5.77 9.13
C ASP A 4 1.31 5.62 10.44
N ASP A 5 0.05 6.09 10.45
CA ASP A 5 -0.87 5.99 11.60
C ASP A 5 -1.57 4.62 11.72
N TRP A 6 -1.23 3.67 10.83
CA TRP A 6 -1.78 2.31 10.89
C TRP A 6 -1.40 1.62 12.22
N GLN A 7 -2.40 1.16 12.96
CA GLN A 7 -2.22 0.34 14.16
C GLN A 7 -2.24 -1.14 13.79
N LEU A 8 -1.56 -1.98 14.59
CA LEU A 8 -1.55 -3.41 14.35
C LEU A 8 -2.97 -3.97 14.49
N GLY A 9 -3.41 -4.69 13.45
CA GLY A 9 -4.69 -5.37 13.42
C GLY A 9 -4.73 -6.56 14.40
N THR A 10 -5.93 -6.91 14.86
CA THR A 10 -6.15 -8.22 15.51
C THR A 10 -6.27 -9.32 14.44
N PRO A 11 -6.09 -10.61 14.77
CA PRO A 11 -6.28 -11.70 13.81
C PRO A 11 -7.64 -11.66 13.11
N ASP A 12 -8.68 -11.15 13.77
CA ASP A 12 -10.04 -11.05 13.21
C ASP A 12 -10.15 -10.06 12.03
N ILE A 13 -9.24 -9.10 11.90
CA ILE A 13 -9.23 -8.15 10.77
C ILE A 13 -8.60 -8.76 9.51
N GLU A 14 -7.75 -9.77 9.65
CA GLU A 14 -7.02 -10.40 8.54
C GLU A 14 -7.96 -10.86 7.40
N PRO A 15 -9.04 -11.62 7.64
CA PRO A 15 -9.95 -12.05 6.57
C PRO A 15 -10.68 -10.88 5.90
N ILE A 16 -11.00 -9.82 6.65
CA ILE A 16 -11.69 -8.64 6.12
C ILE A 16 -10.76 -7.87 5.17
N VAL A 17 -9.49 -7.71 5.54
CA VAL A 17 -8.48 -7.06 4.68
C VAL A 17 -8.25 -7.88 3.41
N GLN A 18 -8.18 -9.21 3.52
CA GLN A 18 -8.05 -10.09 2.36
C GLN A 18 -9.24 -9.96 1.40
N GLU A 19 -10.47 -9.96 1.91
CA GLU A 19 -11.68 -9.78 1.09
C GLU A 19 -11.68 -8.43 0.37
N LEU A 20 -11.30 -7.34 1.06
CA LEU A 20 -11.19 -6.02 0.46
C LEU A 20 -10.14 -5.98 -0.65
N VAL A 21 -8.97 -6.59 -0.42
CA VAL A 21 -7.89 -6.66 -1.43
C VAL A 21 -8.40 -7.45 -2.64
N THR A 22 -9.02 -8.61 -2.45
CA THR A 22 -9.58 -9.41 -3.54
C THR A 22 -10.64 -8.64 -4.32
N TRP A 23 -11.53 -7.92 -3.63
CA TRP A 23 -12.53 -7.08 -4.28
C TRP A 23 -11.86 -5.98 -5.13
N CYS A 24 -10.85 -5.29 -4.59
CA CYS A 24 -10.11 -4.27 -5.34
C CYS A 24 -9.47 -4.84 -6.61
N LEU A 25 -8.84 -6.01 -6.51
CA LEU A 25 -8.22 -6.69 -7.65
C LEU A 25 -9.25 -7.05 -8.73
N HIS A 26 -10.41 -7.58 -8.35
CA HIS A 26 -11.49 -7.89 -9.28
C HIS A 26 -12.08 -6.63 -9.93
N ASN A 27 -11.99 -5.48 -9.28
CA ASN A 27 -12.49 -4.20 -9.78
C ASN A 27 -11.41 -3.35 -10.49
N GLY A 28 -10.30 -3.98 -10.92
CA GLY A 28 -9.32 -3.33 -11.79
C GLY A 28 -8.19 -2.60 -11.06
N LEU A 29 -7.98 -2.85 -9.77
CA LEU A 29 -6.78 -2.38 -9.09
C LEU A 29 -5.56 -3.15 -9.61
N VAL A 30 -4.69 -2.44 -10.35
CA VAL A 30 -3.48 -3.02 -10.96
C VAL A 30 -2.18 -2.59 -10.29
N LEU A 31 -2.16 -1.44 -9.62
CA LEU A 31 -0.98 -0.91 -8.94
C LEU A 31 -1.37 -0.31 -7.60
N THR A 32 -0.53 -0.51 -6.58
CA THR A 32 -0.64 0.22 -5.33
C THR A 32 0.72 0.66 -4.83
N ALA A 33 0.83 1.95 -4.49
CA ALA A 33 1.98 2.53 -3.81
C ALA A 33 1.59 2.85 -2.37
N GLN A 34 2.23 2.19 -1.43
CA GLN A 34 2.05 2.40 0.00
C GLN A 34 3.22 3.21 0.55
N VAL A 35 2.92 4.23 1.35
CA VAL A 35 3.90 5.09 1.99
C VAL A 35 3.77 4.92 3.49
N TYR A 36 4.80 4.40 4.13
CA TYR A 36 4.92 4.34 5.59
C TYR A 36 6.36 4.02 6.00
N CYS A 37 6.76 4.44 7.20
CA CYS A 37 8.05 4.05 7.76
C CYS A 37 8.03 2.57 8.19
N PRO A 38 8.78 1.67 7.51
CA PRO A 38 8.63 0.23 7.72
C PRO A 38 9.26 -0.21 9.05
N HIS A 39 8.41 -0.35 10.07
CA HIS A 39 8.74 -1.16 11.25
C HIS A 39 8.53 -2.64 10.90
N SER A 40 9.46 -3.51 11.32
CA SER A 40 9.46 -4.95 10.97
C SER A 40 8.13 -5.66 11.26
N VAL A 41 7.45 -5.28 12.35
CA VAL A 41 6.17 -5.88 12.74
C VAL A 41 5.01 -5.45 11.84
N LYS A 42 4.91 -4.15 11.50
CA LYS A 42 3.86 -3.64 10.60
C LYS A 42 4.02 -4.24 9.20
N ARG A 43 5.26 -4.33 8.71
CA ARG A 43 5.57 -4.99 7.44
C ARG A 43 5.14 -6.45 7.45
N TYR A 44 5.56 -7.20 8.46
CA TYR A 44 5.21 -8.62 8.58
C TYR A 44 3.69 -8.85 8.61
N GLN A 45 2.95 -8.03 9.33
CA GLN A 45 1.48 -8.15 9.38
C GLN A 45 0.83 -7.80 8.03
N LEU A 46 1.28 -6.75 7.35
CA LEU A 46 0.75 -6.38 6.04
C LEU A 46 1.06 -7.42 4.96
N ASP A 47 2.26 -8.01 5.00
CA ASP A 47 2.67 -9.04 4.04
C ASP A 47 1.89 -10.36 4.25
N LYS A 48 1.38 -10.62 5.48
CA LYS A 48 0.42 -11.70 5.74
C LYS A 48 -0.98 -11.40 5.19
N MET A 49 -1.41 -10.14 5.24
CA MET A 49 -2.77 -9.74 4.88
C MET A 49 -2.95 -9.46 3.38
N ILE A 50 -1.87 -9.09 2.68
CA ILE A 50 -1.93 -8.58 1.31
C ILE A 50 -1.12 -9.48 0.38
N ILE A 51 -1.73 -9.89 -0.73
CA ILE A 51 -1.03 -10.60 -1.81
C ILE A 51 0.01 -9.66 -2.42
N GLU A 52 1.30 -9.97 -2.25
CA GLU A 52 2.39 -9.07 -2.67
C GLU A 52 2.44 -8.88 -4.19
N LYS A 53 2.16 -9.93 -4.97
CA LYS A 53 2.12 -9.89 -6.44
C LYS A 53 1.16 -10.93 -7.00
N THR A 54 0.34 -10.50 -7.94
CA THR A 54 -0.27 -11.40 -8.94
C THR A 54 0.24 -10.99 -10.32
N LEU A 55 -0.02 -11.77 -11.36
CA LEU A 55 0.40 -11.44 -12.73
C LEU A 55 -0.12 -10.06 -13.21
N THR A 56 -1.22 -9.58 -12.61
CA THR A 56 -1.92 -8.35 -12.99
C THR A 56 -1.82 -7.25 -11.94
N PHE A 57 -1.13 -7.49 -10.81
CA PHE A 57 -1.04 -6.54 -9.70
C PHE A 57 0.38 -6.40 -9.16
N GLU A 58 0.84 -5.15 -9.05
CA GLU A 58 2.10 -4.81 -8.40
C GLU A 58 1.87 -3.88 -7.21
N ARG A 59 2.28 -4.34 -6.02
CA ARG A 59 2.36 -3.55 -4.80
C ARG A 59 3.80 -3.10 -4.58
N ARG A 60 3.99 -1.82 -4.24
CA ARG A 60 5.26 -1.29 -3.75
C ARG A 60 5.07 -0.48 -2.47
N VAL A 61 6.07 -0.58 -1.61
CA VAL A 61 6.15 0.15 -0.35
C VAL A 61 7.34 1.10 -0.43
N TYR A 62 7.12 2.35 -0.04
CA TYR A 62 8.11 3.41 0.02
C TYR A 62 8.11 4.05 1.41
N ALA A 63 9.28 4.48 1.87
CA ALA A 63 9.39 5.27 3.09
C ALA A 63 9.07 6.76 2.86
N ASP A 64 9.02 7.17 1.59
CA ASP A 64 8.87 8.56 1.19
C ASP A 64 7.83 8.69 0.07
N GLN A 65 7.02 9.74 0.15
CA GLN A 65 5.94 10.03 -0.78
C GLN A 65 6.47 10.31 -2.19
N GLN A 66 7.57 11.05 -2.32
CA GLN A 66 8.10 11.43 -3.63
C GLN A 66 8.52 10.17 -4.42
N GLN A 67 9.12 9.20 -3.75
CA GLN A 67 9.48 7.93 -4.39
C GLN A 67 8.24 7.16 -4.88
N ALA A 68 7.16 7.14 -4.08
CA ALA A 68 5.90 6.52 -4.48
C ALA A 68 5.27 7.23 -5.70
N PHE A 69 5.30 8.56 -5.70
CA PHE A 69 4.75 9.38 -6.79
C PHE A 69 5.55 9.24 -8.07
N ASN A 70 6.89 9.26 -7.99
CA ASN A 70 7.75 9.04 -9.14
C ASN A 70 7.43 7.70 -9.81
N TRP A 71 7.27 6.63 -9.02
CA TRP A 71 6.92 5.31 -9.55
C TRP A 71 5.54 5.26 -10.19
N LEU A 72 4.52 5.91 -9.61
CA LEU A 72 3.19 5.97 -10.21
C LEU A 72 3.21 6.78 -11.53
N SER A 73 3.98 7.86 -11.58
CA SER A 73 4.17 8.68 -12.79
C SER A 73 4.86 7.90 -13.91
N GLU A 74 5.90 7.13 -13.60
CA GLU A 74 6.56 6.20 -14.55
C GLU A 74 5.59 5.16 -15.14
N ARG A 75 4.52 4.83 -14.41
CA ARG A 75 3.46 3.90 -14.82
C ARG A 75 2.29 4.59 -15.53
N GLY A 76 2.40 5.89 -15.79
CA GLY A 76 1.40 6.67 -16.54
C GLY A 76 0.25 7.23 -15.71
N PHE A 77 0.35 7.20 -14.38
CA PHE A 77 -0.68 7.78 -13.50
C PHE A 77 -0.38 9.25 -13.23
N ALA A 78 -1.40 10.11 -13.38
CA ALA A 78 -1.30 11.50 -12.99
C ALA A 78 -1.21 11.61 -11.46
N VAL A 79 -0.17 12.28 -10.97
CA VAL A 79 0.08 12.44 -9.54
C VAL A 79 0.03 13.92 -9.20
N ASN A 80 -0.98 14.33 -8.42
CA ASN A 80 -1.13 15.71 -7.97
C ASN A 80 -0.53 15.86 -6.57
N ASP A 81 0.43 16.76 -6.45
CA ASP A 81 1.15 17.02 -5.21
C ASP A 81 0.37 17.99 -4.32
N SER A 82 -0.73 17.52 -3.74
CA SER A 82 -1.32 18.22 -2.59
C SER A 82 -0.52 17.81 -1.35
N SER A 83 0.52 18.58 -1.08
CA SER A 83 1.50 18.43 0.00
C SER A 83 0.89 17.93 1.31
N PHE A 84 1.12 16.65 1.63
CA PHE A 84 0.92 16.12 2.97
C PHE A 84 2.28 15.61 3.47
N GLN A 85 2.92 16.36 4.35
CA GLN A 85 4.17 15.93 4.99
C GLN A 85 3.87 15.15 6.26
N ARG A 86 4.18 13.84 6.29
CA ARG A 86 4.52 13.05 7.50
C ARG A 86 5.39 11.83 7.14
N CYS A 87 6.39 11.41 7.92
CA CYS A 87 6.88 11.91 9.23
C CYS A 87 8.40 11.69 9.43
N SER A 88 8.92 12.45 10.40
CA SER A 88 10.18 12.31 11.17
C SER A 88 10.18 11.13 12.15
#